data_AF-A0A536AG68-F1
#
_entry.id   AF-A0A536AG68-F1
#
_cell.length_a   1.000
_cell.length_b   1.000
_cell.length_c   1.000
_cell.angle_alpha   90.00
_cell.angle_beta   90.00
_cell.angle_gamma   90.00
#
_symmetry.space_group_name_H-M   'P 1'
#
loop_
_entity.id
_entity.type
_entity.pdbx_description
1 polymer ?
#
loop_
_entity_poly.entity_id
_entity_poly.type
_entity_poly.pdbx_seq_one_letter_code
_entity_poly.pdbx_strand_id
1 'polypeptide(L)'
;MLRVAPLSDPASVQTIASSGEWLAAVGLDSRRLVYVVGGKTEDQLRVREISSGVDKLVATAPVGDTVVFGLPGIDQAAVSGDWAIWIDEARVAGDTTQAVAVNLTTGERRTLDARGSGCSTVTAGSRFFAWSCAKSNGTGEPYVVLDAKTLTPSPLARRGLSYGLVAADDAVIWLNAVAGGATREVTLYRP
;
A
#
# COMPACT_ATOMS: atom_id res chain seq x y z
N MET A 1 21.63 -4.09 -2.95
CA MET A 1 22.04 -2.75 -2.43
C MET A 1 21.12 -1.70 -3.03
N LEU A 2 20.74 -0.67 -2.26
CA LEU A 2 19.94 0.47 -2.72
C LEU A 2 20.82 1.71 -2.78
N ARG A 3 20.72 2.46 -3.88
CA ARG A 3 21.55 3.62 -4.17
C ARG A 3 20.70 4.80 -4.62
N VAL A 4 21.17 6.01 -4.37
CA VAL A 4 20.54 7.26 -4.82
C VAL A 4 21.60 8.16 -5.44
N ALA A 5 21.18 8.95 -6.42
CA ALA A 5 21.95 10.03 -7.01
C ALA A 5 20.98 11.15 -7.44
N PRO A 6 21.38 12.43 -7.39
CA PRO A 6 20.64 13.49 -8.04
C PRO A 6 20.57 13.24 -9.55
N LEU A 7 19.43 13.54 -10.18
CA LEU A 7 19.29 13.43 -11.64
C LEU A 7 20.27 14.36 -12.40
N SER A 8 20.64 15.50 -11.79
CA SER A 8 21.60 16.44 -12.35
C SER A 8 23.05 15.97 -12.26
N ASP A 9 23.36 15.01 -11.38
CA ASP A 9 24.69 14.43 -11.22
C ASP A 9 24.61 12.92 -10.90
N PRO A 10 24.32 12.08 -11.90
CA PRO A 10 24.21 10.63 -11.70
C PRO A 10 25.52 9.97 -11.23
N ALA A 11 26.66 10.64 -11.42
CA ALA A 11 27.97 10.14 -11.03
C ALA A 11 28.18 10.22 -9.50
N SER A 12 27.49 11.13 -8.81
CA SER A 12 27.54 11.26 -7.35
C SER A 12 26.74 10.18 -6.60
N VAL A 13 26.70 8.94 -7.13
CA VAL A 13 25.89 7.85 -6.59
C VAL A 13 26.35 7.46 -5.19
N GLN A 14 25.40 7.33 -4.27
CA GLN A 14 25.65 6.93 -2.89
C GLN A 14 24.85 5.68 -2.55
N THR A 15 25.50 4.73 -1.86
CA THR A 15 24.80 3.57 -1.29
C THR A 15 24.16 3.99 0.02
N ILE A 16 22.86 3.73 0.16
CA ILE A 16 22.08 4.13 1.33
C ILE A 16 21.56 2.94 2.14
N ALA A 17 21.47 1.76 1.53
CA ALA A 17 21.11 0.54 2.24
C ALA A 17 21.67 -0.71 1.54
N SER A 18 21.87 -1.76 2.33
CA SER A 18 22.20 -3.10 1.87
C SER A 18 21.40 -4.12 2.69
N SER A 19 20.87 -5.14 2.03
CA SER A 19 20.33 -6.34 2.69
C SER A 19 20.93 -7.57 2.03
N GLY A 20 21.10 -8.62 2.83
CA GLY A 20 21.42 -9.97 2.34
C GLY A 20 20.22 -10.73 1.79
N GLU A 21 19.00 -10.27 2.10
CA GLU A 21 17.75 -10.90 1.64
C GLU A 21 17.21 -10.13 0.42
N TRP A 22 16.58 -8.98 0.64
CA TRP A 22 16.04 -8.13 -0.43
C TRP A 22 15.90 -6.66 0.02
N LEU A 23 15.71 -5.76 -0.95
CA LEU A 23 15.48 -4.32 -0.76
C LEU A 23 14.49 -3.83 -1.81
N ALA A 24 13.54 -2.97 -1.43
CA ALA A 24 12.65 -2.31 -2.38
C ALA A 24 12.44 -0.83 -2.04
N ALA A 25 12.49 0.03 -3.04
CA ALA A 25 11.98 1.40 -2.92
C ALA A 25 10.46 1.37 -3.07
N VAL A 26 9.73 1.94 -2.10
CA VAL A 26 8.25 1.89 -2.07
C VAL A 26 7.61 3.25 -2.33
N GLY A 27 8.34 4.35 -2.11
CA GLY A 27 7.85 5.68 -2.42
C GLY A 27 8.99 6.69 -2.49
N LEU A 28 8.86 7.67 -3.37
CA LEU A 28 9.81 8.78 -3.49
C LEU A 28 9.02 10.06 -3.71
N ASP A 29 9.28 11.06 -2.88
CA ASP A 29 8.79 12.42 -3.05
C ASP A 29 9.94 13.43 -3.02
N SER A 30 9.64 14.71 -3.16
CA SER A 30 10.63 15.80 -3.16
C SER A 30 11.49 15.91 -1.88
N ARG A 31 11.07 15.30 -0.77
CA ARG A 31 11.70 15.42 0.55
C ARG A 31 12.33 14.11 1.01
N ARG A 32 11.73 12.97 0.67
CA ARG A 32 12.13 11.68 1.23
C ARG A 32 12.02 10.52 0.25
N LEU A 33 12.87 9.54 0.49
CA LEU A 33 12.75 8.18 -0.03
C LEU A 33 12.20 7.28 1.08
N VAL A 34 11.18 6.49 0.75
CA VAL A 34 10.64 5.43 1.58
C VAL A 34 11.04 4.10 0.96
N TYR A 35 11.60 3.20 1.77
CA TYR A 35 12.08 1.91 1.29
C TYR A 35 11.96 0.85 2.36
N VAL A 36 11.92 -0.42 1.93
CA VAL A 36 11.86 -1.57 2.82
C VAL A 36 13.18 -2.33 2.75
N VAL A 37 13.69 -2.71 3.92
CA VAL A 37 14.82 -3.60 4.08
C VAL A 37 14.30 -4.96 4.51
N GLY A 38 14.43 -5.93 3.62
CA GLY A 38 14.06 -7.31 3.90
C GLY A 38 15.00 -7.93 4.93
N GLY A 39 14.46 -8.65 5.90
CA GLY A 39 15.23 -9.40 6.89
C GLY A 39 14.88 -10.88 6.90
N LYS A 40 15.53 -11.65 7.78
CA LYS A 40 15.25 -13.10 7.94
C LYS A 40 14.02 -13.37 8.79
N THR A 41 13.70 -12.45 9.70
CA THR A 41 12.61 -12.58 10.67
C THR A 41 11.65 -11.41 10.61
N GLU A 42 12.18 -10.20 10.37
CA GLU A 42 11.40 -8.98 10.24
C GLU A 42 11.88 -8.15 9.06
N ASP A 43 10.92 -7.53 8.39
CA ASP A 43 11.12 -6.51 7.38
C ASP A 43 10.99 -5.13 8.02
N GLN A 44 11.77 -4.17 7.51
CA GLN A 44 11.89 -2.83 8.08
C GLN A 44 11.46 -1.77 7.08
N LEU A 45 10.42 -0.99 7.39
CA LEU A 45 10.06 0.20 6.65
C LEU A 45 10.88 1.39 7.14
N ARG A 46 11.62 2.00 6.23
CA ARG A 46 12.55 3.09 6.52
C ARG A 46 12.21 4.32 5.69
N VAL A 47 12.50 5.48 6.27
CA VAL A 47 12.39 6.78 5.62
C VAL A 47 13.74 7.45 5.67
N ARG A 48 14.22 7.87 4.50
CA ARG A 48 15.44 8.64 4.34
C ARG A 48 15.12 10.03 3.79
N GLU A 49 15.51 11.06 4.52
CA GLU A 49 15.45 12.42 4.00
C GLU A 49 16.51 12.62 2.91
N ILE A 50 16.11 13.18 1.77
CA ILE A 50 16.98 13.33 0.60
C ILE A 50 18.06 14.39 0.85
N SER A 51 17.67 15.52 1.45
CA SER A 51 18.56 16.67 1.66
C SER A 51 19.57 16.45 2.78
N SER A 52 19.12 15.92 3.92
CA SER A 52 19.96 15.72 5.10
C SER A 52 20.68 14.36 5.11
N GLY A 53 20.15 13.38 4.37
CA GLY A 53 20.62 11.99 4.44
C GLY A 53 20.29 11.31 5.76
N VAL A 54 19.45 11.90 6.61
CA VAL A 54 18.99 11.27 7.85
C VAL A 54 18.11 10.07 7.51
N ASP A 55 18.37 8.96 8.20
CA ASP A 55 17.70 7.69 7.98
C ASP A 55 16.98 7.21 9.25
N LYS A 56 15.69 6.89 9.13
CA LYS A 56 14.83 6.52 10.25
C LYS A 56 14.12 5.19 9.98
N LEU A 57 14.18 4.30 10.97
CA LEU A 57 13.27 3.15 11.06
C LEU A 57 11.90 3.64 11.50
N VAL A 58 10.86 3.36 10.72
CA VAL A 58 9.49 3.82 11.00
C VAL A 58 8.62 2.68 11.51
N ALA A 59 8.73 1.50 10.92
CA ALA A 59 7.98 0.33 11.34
C ALA A 59 8.74 -0.96 11.03
N THR A 60 8.40 -2.01 11.77
CA THR A 60 8.78 -3.38 11.46
C THR A 60 7.52 -4.23 11.28
N ALA A 61 7.64 -5.29 10.49
CA ALA A 61 6.65 -6.35 10.40
C ALA A 61 7.36 -7.71 10.23
N PRO A 62 6.77 -8.82 10.69
CA PRO A 62 7.35 -10.14 10.43
C PRO A 62 7.38 -10.45 8.93
N VAL A 63 8.41 -11.14 8.48
CA VAL A 63 8.61 -11.53 7.05
C VAL A 63 7.40 -12.29 6.50
N GLY A 64 7.01 -11.94 5.27
CA GLY A 64 5.82 -12.45 4.57
C GLY A 64 5.90 -13.91 4.11
N ASP A 65 7.08 -14.54 4.09
CA ASP A 65 7.32 -15.90 3.54
C ASP A 65 6.60 -17.06 4.28
N THR A 66 5.74 -16.75 5.27
CA THR A 66 4.95 -17.73 6.01
C THR A 66 3.46 -17.79 5.61
N VAL A 67 2.98 -16.99 4.65
CA VAL A 67 1.58 -17.04 4.20
C VAL A 67 1.43 -17.87 2.93
N VAL A 68 0.83 -19.06 3.06
CA VAL A 68 0.69 -20.06 1.98
C VAL A 68 -0.17 -19.57 0.80
N PHE A 69 -0.97 -18.50 0.99
CA PHE A 69 -1.83 -17.90 -0.05
C PHE A 69 -2.04 -16.38 0.12
N GLY A 70 -1.19 -15.69 0.88
CA GLY A 70 -1.47 -14.31 1.29
C GLY A 70 -0.67 -13.25 0.56
N LEU A 71 -1.21 -12.03 0.49
CA LEU A 71 -0.45 -10.86 0.08
C LEU A 71 0.74 -10.67 1.01
N PRO A 72 1.93 -10.40 0.47
CA PRO A 72 3.07 -10.15 1.31
C PRO A 72 2.88 -8.75 1.95
N GLY A 73 3.18 -8.68 3.24
CA GLY A 73 2.81 -7.58 4.13
C GLY A 73 3.50 -6.25 3.84
N ILE A 74 4.45 -5.85 4.68
CA ILE A 74 5.05 -4.51 4.62
C ILE A 74 5.86 -4.26 3.34
N ASP A 75 6.23 -5.31 2.60
CA ASP A 75 6.90 -5.25 1.31
C ASP A 75 6.02 -4.69 0.18
N GLN A 76 4.68 -4.78 0.32
CA GLN A 76 3.70 -4.17 -0.58
C GLN A 76 3.11 -2.88 -0.01
N ALA A 77 3.85 -2.19 0.86
CA ALA A 77 3.41 -0.91 1.39
C ALA A 77 3.23 0.13 0.28
N ALA A 78 2.02 0.68 0.20
CA ALA A 78 1.70 1.82 -0.65
C ALA A 78 1.85 3.12 0.13
N VAL A 79 2.43 4.15 -0.49
CA VAL A 79 2.72 5.43 0.17
C VAL A 79 1.91 6.55 -0.46
N SER A 80 1.24 7.35 0.39
CA SER A 80 0.60 8.61 -0.01
C SER A 80 0.68 9.63 1.11
N GLY A 81 1.19 10.82 0.77
CA GLY A 81 1.45 11.87 1.76
C GLY A 81 2.32 11.33 2.89
N ASP A 82 1.86 11.50 4.13
CA ASP A 82 2.55 11.04 5.35
C ASP A 82 2.22 9.62 5.77
N TRP A 83 1.45 8.86 5.01
CA TRP A 83 1.03 7.52 5.38
C TRP A 83 1.61 6.46 4.44
N ALA A 84 2.04 5.35 5.04
CA ALA A 84 2.25 4.08 4.34
C ALA A 84 1.19 3.08 4.81
N ILE A 85 0.58 2.35 3.88
CA ILE A 85 -0.45 1.34 4.18
C ILE A 85 -0.12 0.03 3.46
N TRP A 86 -0.27 -1.09 4.16
CA TRP A 86 -0.23 -2.42 3.57
C TRP A 86 -1.33 -3.30 4.15
N ILE A 87 -1.64 -4.40 3.46
CA ILE A 87 -2.52 -5.43 3.98
C ILE A 87 -1.67 -6.44 4.76
N ASP A 88 -2.06 -6.70 6.01
CA ASP A 88 -1.55 -7.78 6.84
C ASP A 88 -2.60 -8.88 6.85
N GLU A 89 -2.41 -9.87 5.98
CA GLU A 89 -3.37 -10.96 5.84
C GLU A 89 -3.36 -11.92 7.03
N ALA A 90 -4.55 -12.43 7.34
CA ALA A 90 -4.74 -13.41 8.39
C ALA A 90 -3.88 -14.66 8.15
N ARG A 91 -3.05 -15.00 9.13
CA ARG A 91 -2.07 -16.11 9.01
C ARG A 91 -2.63 -17.47 9.45
N VAL A 92 -3.71 -17.45 10.23
CA VAL A 92 -4.41 -18.66 10.70
C VAL A 92 -5.90 -18.53 10.42
N ALA A 93 -6.55 -19.67 10.17
CA ALA A 93 -7.98 -19.73 9.93
C ALA A 93 -8.74 -19.20 11.17
N GLY A 94 -9.51 -18.12 10.98
CA GLY A 94 -10.22 -17.42 12.06
C GLY A 94 -9.67 -16.04 12.39
N ASP A 95 -8.44 -15.72 11.97
CA ASP A 95 -7.92 -14.36 12.07
C ASP A 95 -8.59 -13.44 11.05
N THR A 96 -8.68 -12.16 11.41
CA THR A 96 -9.22 -11.13 10.52
C THR A 96 -8.07 -10.49 9.76
N THR A 97 -8.19 -10.37 8.44
CA THR A 97 -7.25 -9.59 7.62
C THR A 97 -7.34 -8.12 8.01
N GLN A 98 -6.20 -7.47 8.22
CA GLN A 98 -6.12 -6.08 8.66
C GLN A 98 -5.38 -5.25 7.62
N ALA A 99 -5.70 -3.96 7.56
CA ALA A 99 -4.85 -2.99 6.89
C ALA A 99 -4.05 -2.24 7.97
N VAL A 100 -2.74 -2.21 7.85
CA VAL A 100 -1.87 -1.48 8.76
C VAL A 100 -1.48 -0.17 8.10
N ALA A 101 -1.72 0.93 8.79
CA ALA A 101 -1.31 2.26 8.37
C ALA A 101 -0.27 2.83 9.34
N VAL A 102 0.82 3.37 8.81
CA VAL A 102 1.88 4.01 9.61
C VAL A 102 2.17 5.40 9.10
N ASN A 103 2.17 6.38 10.00
CA ASN A 103 2.56 7.74 9.71
C ASN A 103 4.10 7.82 9.64
N LEU A 104 4.61 8.15 8.47
CA LEU A 104 6.04 8.20 8.14
C LEU A 104 6.81 9.26 8.91
N THR A 105 6.11 10.30 9.39
CA THR A 105 6.70 11.41 10.14
C THR A 105 6.70 11.10 11.63
N THR A 106 5.53 10.79 12.20
CA THR A 106 5.35 10.61 13.64
C THR A 106 5.65 9.18 14.13
N GLY A 107 5.59 8.18 13.25
CA GLY A 107 5.63 6.77 13.62
C GLY A 107 4.30 6.25 14.18
N GLU A 108 3.23 7.07 14.15
CA GLU A 108 1.90 6.65 14.58
C GLU A 108 1.43 5.44 13.76
N ARG A 109 1.01 4.36 14.44
CA ARG A 109 0.46 3.16 13.82
C ARG A 109 -1.04 3.06 14.05
N ARG A 110 -1.79 2.73 13.01
CA ARG A 110 -3.22 2.43 13.05
C ARG A 110 -3.51 1.08 12.42
N THR A 111 -4.41 0.34 13.04
CA THR A 111 -5.00 -0.85 12.46
C THR A 111 -6.38 -0.48 11.91
N LEU A 112 -6.61 -0.82 10.66
CA LEU A 112 -7.84 -0.55 9.93
C LEU A 112 -8.50 -1.88 9.54
N ASP A 113 -9.82 -1.89 9.50
CA ASP A 113 -10.58 -3.02 8.98
C ASP A 113 -10.38 -3.14 7.47
N ALA A 114 -9.79 -4.25 7.00
CA ALA A 114 -9.56 -4.51 5.58
C ALA A 114 -10.85 -4.79 4.81
N ARG A 115 -11.99 -5.02 5.51
CA ARG A 115 -13.33 -5.30 4.98
C ARG A 115 -13.53 -6.64 4.27
N GLY A 116 -12.59 -7.58 4.38
CA GLY A 116 -12.73 -8.90 3.79
C GLY A 116 -11.57 -9.83 4.08
N SER A 117 -11.48 -10.90 3.30
CA SER A 117 -10.41 -11.91 3.34
C SER A 117 -9.81 -12.07 1.94
N GLY A 118 -8.49 -12.27 1.81
CA GLY A 118 -7.83 -12.37 0.51
C GLY A 118 -7.99 -11.07 -0.26
N CYS A 119 -7.18 -10.08 0.10
CA CYS A 119 -7.28 -8.74 -0.46
C CYS A 119 -6.41 -8.60 -1.71
N SER A 120 -6.63 -7.52 -2.47
CA SER A 120 -5.65 -7.00 -3.42
C SER A 120 -4.61 -6.17 -2.67
N THR A 121 -3.43 -5.99 -3.27
CA THR A 121 -2.46 -5.03 -2.75
C THR A 121 -3.09 -3.64 -2.65
N VAL A 122 -2.58 -2.84 -1.72
CA VAL A 122 -3.01 -1.45 -1.60
C VAL A 122 -2.46 -0.67 -2.78
N THR A 123 -3.31 0.12 -3.41
CA THR A 123 -2.91 1.12 -4.41
C THR A 123 -3.00 2.50 -3.78
N ALA A 124 -2.10 3.40 -4.19
CA ALA A 124 -2.03 4.75 -3.66
C ALA A 124 -1.96 5.77 -4.81
N GLY A 125 -2.83 6.78 -4.73
CA GLY A 125 -2.71 8.04 -5.45
C GLY A 125 -2.28 9.17 -4.51
N SER A 126 -2.21 10.39 -5.00
CA SER A 126 -1.94 11.60 -4.19
C SER A 126 -3.07 11.93 -3.20
N ARG A 127 -4.29 11.46 -3.45
CA ARG A 127 -5.47 11.74 -2.59
C ARG A 127 -6.07 10.51 -1.92
N PHE A 128 -5.91 9.32 -2.49
CA PHE A 128 -6.61 8.13 -2.03
C PHE A 128 -5.69 6.93 -1.84
N PHE A 129 -6.01 6.11 -0.85
CA PHE A 129 -5.64 4.69 -0.84
C PHE A 129 -6.83 3.87 -1.28
N ALA A 130 -6.59 2.78 -2.02
CA ALA A 130 -7.65 1.89 -2.45
C ALA A 130 -7.21 0.42 -2.52
N TRP A 131 -8.09 -0.48 -2.12
CA TRP A 131 -7.96 -1.92 -2.30
C TRP A 131 -9.34 -2.60 -2.36
N SER A 132 -9.40 -3.81 -2.88
CA SER A 132 -10.57 -4.68 -2.78
C SER A 132 -10.21 -5.97 -2.06
N CYS A 133 -11.21 -6.68 -1.54
CA CYS A 133 -11.02 -8.00 -0.98
C CYS A 133 -12.08 -8.97 -1.48
N ALA A 134 -11.80 -10.27 -1.39
CA ALA A 134 -12.82 -11.27 -1.61
C ALA A 134 -13.81 -11.28 -0.44
N LYS A 135 -15.09 -11.44 -0.77
CA LYS A 135 -16.12 -11.81 0.20
C LYS A 135 -16.23 -13.33 0.25
N SER A 136 -16.39 -13.89 1.44
CA SER A 136 -16.60 -15.33 1.65
C SER A 136 -17.89 -15.90 1.01
N ASN A 137 -18.80 -15.06 0.49
CA ASN A 137 -20.13 -15.49 0.01
C ASN A 137 -20.54 -14.99 -1.39
N GLY A 138 -19.61 -14.51 -2.23
CA GLY A 138 -19.89 -14.21 -3.65
C GLY A 138 -20.73 -12.96 -3.95
N THR A 139 -21.03 -12.11 -2.97
CA THR A 139 -21.85 -10.89 -3.16
C THR A 139 -21.01 -9.60 -3.32
N GLY A 140 -20.33 -9.44 -4.46
CA GLY A 140 -19.51 -8.27 -4.79
C GLY A 140 -18.28 -8.07 -3.89
N GLU A 141 -17.16 -7.66 -4.48
CA GLU A 141 -15.93 -7.41 -3.72
C GLU A 141 -16.14 -6.23 -2.74
N PRO A 142 -16.02 -6.44 -1.42
CA PRO A 142 -15.83 -5.33 -0.49
C PRO A 142 -14.61 -4.54 -0.96
N TYR A 143 -14.74 -3.23 -0.86
CA TYR A 143 -13.72 -2.30 -1.27
C TYR A 143 -13.52 -1.28 -0.20
N VAL A 144 -12.32 -0.75 -0.16
CA VAL A 144 -11.96 0.34 0.72
C VAL A 144 -11.34 1.42 -0.14
N VAL A 145 -11.86 2.63 0.00
CA VAL A 145 -11.19 3.84 -0.46
C VAL A 145 -11.10 4.77 0.72
N LEU A 146 -9.88 5.17 1.06
CA LEU A 146 -9.61 6.11 2.15
C LEU A 146 -9.06 7.40 1.58
N ASP A 147 -9.48 8.53 2.13
CA ASP A 147 -8.74 9.78 1.97
C ASP A 147 -7.34 9.60 2.57
N ALA A 148 -6.30 9.86 1.78
CA ALA A 148 -4.92 9.59 2.15
C ALA A 148 -4.42 10.46 3.30
N LYS A 149 -5.03 11.64 3.53
CA LYS A 149 -4.62 12.55 4.59
C LYS A 149 -5.22 12.15 5.92
N THR A 150 -6.52 11.80 5.94
CA THR A 150 -7.27 11.55 7.17
C THR A 150 -7.45 10.07 7.50
N LEU A 151 -7.25 9.20 6.52
CA LEU A 151 -7.59 7.77 6.54
C LEU A 151 -9.09 7.50 6.77
N THR A 152 -9.94 8.47 6.44
CA THR A 152 -11.40 8.30 6.53
C THR A 152 -11.95 7.69 5.24
N PRO A 153 -12.96 6.80 5.32
CA PRO A 153 -13.61 6.25 4.14
C PRO A 153 -14.18 7.34 3.22
N SER A 154 -13.94 7.20 1.91
CA SER A 154 -14.51 8.08 0.88
C SER A 154 -15.88 7.55 0.45
N PRO A 155 -16.93 8.39 0.39
CA PRO A 155 -18.28 7.98 0.03
C PRO A 155 -18.41 7.81 -1.49
N LEU A 156 -17.92 6.70 -2.02
CA LEU A 156 -18.05 6.35 -3.42
C LEU A 156 -19.37 5.60 -3.67
N ALA A 157 -20.17 6.07 -4.62
CA ALA A 157 -21.32 5.33 -5.12
C ALA A 157 -20.89 4.38 -6.25
N ARG A 158 -21.11 3.08 -6.09
CA ARG A 158 -20.83 2.07 -7.14
C ARG A 158 -22.12 1.56 -7.77
N ARG A 159 -22.02 1.12 -9.02
CA ARG A 159 -23.10 0.45 -9.77
C ARG A 159 -22.65 -0.96 -10.15
N GLY A 160 -23.43 -1.97 -9.79
CA GLY A 160 -23.14 -3.37 -10.12
C GLY A 160 -21.95 -3.94 -9.35
N LEU A 161 -21.29 -4.95 -9.93
CA LEU A 161 -20.09 -5.57 -9.39
C LEU A 161 -18.87 -4.77 -9.84
N SER A 162 -17.98 -4.40 -8.93
CA SER A 162 -16.80 -3.61 -9.24
C SER A 162 -15.51 -4.38 -8.97
N TYR A 163 -14.53 -4.24 -9.88
CA TYR A 163 -13.26 -4.98 -9.88
C TYR A 163 -12.10 -4.06 -10.24
N GLY A 164 -10.87 -4.48 -9.91
CA GLY A 164 -9.65 -3.80 -10.35
C GLY A 164 -9.59 -2.35 -9.86
N LEU A 165 -9.88 -2.15 -8.58
CA LEU A 165 -9.88 -0.84 -7.95
C LEU A 165 -8.44 -0.32 -7.80
N VAL A 166 -8.16 0.84 -8.40
CA VAL A 166 -6.84 1.46 -8.38
C VAL A 166 -6.96 2.93 -8.03
N ALA A 167 -6.26 3.37 -6.99
CA ALA A 167 -5.99 4.78 -6.74
C ALA A 167 -4.78 5.23 -7.56
N ALA A 168 -4.91 6.34 -8.26
CA ALA A 168 -3.85 6.95 -9.08
C ALA A 168 -4.05 8.46 -9.11
N ASP A 169 -2.99 9.23 -8.84
CA ASP A 169 -3.06 10.67 -8.66
C ASP A 169 -4.20 11.08 -7.71
N ASP A 170 -5.01 12.07 -8.07
CA ASP A 170 -6.15 12.53 -7.30
C ASP A 170 -7.43 11.70 -7.52
N ALA A 171 -7.32 10.57 -8.22
CA ALA A 171 -8.43 9.80 -8.74
C ALA A 171 -8.48 8.36 -8.23
N VAL A 172 -9.64 7.74 -8.45
CA VAL A 172 -9.84 6.29 -8.27
C VAL A 172 -10.47 5.73 -9.54
N ILE A 173 -9.94 4.63 -10.05
CA ILE A 173 -10.38 3.96 -11.27
C ILE A 173 -10.83 2.54 -10.92
N TRP A 174 -11.92 2.08 -11.51
CA TRP A 174 -12.34 0.68 -11.42
C TRP A 174 -13.20 0.24 -12.60
N LEU A 175 -13.34 -1.06 -12.76
CA LEU A 175 -14.24 -1.68 -13.74
C LEU A 175 -15.57 -2.02 -13.07
N ASN A 176 -16.69 -1.71 -13.71
CA ASN A 176 -18.02 -2.17 -13.33
C ASN A 176 -18.52 -3.21 -14.33
N ALA A 177 -18.99 -4.33 -13.81
CA ALA A 177 -19.82 -5.27 -14.54
C ALA A 177 -21.30 -4.99 -14.17
N VAL A 178 -22.08 -4.53 -15.15
CA VAL A 178 -23.50 -4.22 -15.00
C VAL A 178 -24.36 -5.19 -15.82
N ALA A 179 -25.65 -5.24 -15.53
CA ALA A 179 -26.61 -6.16 -16.18
C ALA A 179 -26.13 -7.64 -16.19
N GLY A 180 -25.73 -8.15 -15.02
CA GLY A 180 -25.25 -9.54 -14.89
C GLY A 180 -23.89 -9.80 -15.56
N GLY A 181 -23.14 -8.74 -15.89
CA GLY A 181 -21.84 -8.83 -16.56
C GLY A 181 -21.88 -8.72 -18.08
N ALA A 182 -23.06 -8.52 -18.67
CA ALA A 182 -23.23 -8.30 -20.10
C ALA A 182 -22.57 -7.00 -20.60
N THR A 183 -22.49 -5.98 -19.73
CA THR A 183 -21.84 -4.71 -20.04
C THR A 183 -20.72 -4.45 -19.05
N ARG A 184 -19.55 -4.03 -19.56
CA ARG A 184 -18.39 -3.62 -18.77
C ARG A 184 -18.12 -2.15 -18.98
N GLU A 185 -18.07 -1.40 -17.89
CA GLU A 185 -17.81 0.05 -17.89
C GLU A 185 -16.55 0.33 -17.08
N VAL A 186 -15.71 1.27 -17.55
CA VAL A 186 -14.63 1.83 -16.72
C VAL A 186 -15.18 3.07 -16.04
N THR A 187 -15.03 3.18 -14.73
CA THR A 187 -15.35 4.40 -14.00
C THR A 187 -14.08 5.06 -13.49
N LEU A 188 -13.97 6.35 -13.78
CA LEU A 188 -13.00 7.26 -13.21
C LEU A 188 -13.74 8.17 -12.24
N TYR A 189 -13.37 8.12 -10.97
CA TYR A 189 -13.81 9.06 -9.96
C TYR A 189 -12.73 10.12 -9.71
N ARG A 190 -13.11 11.38 -9.93
CA ARG A 190 -12.34 12.57 -9.56
C ARG A 190 -13.29 13.58 -8.89
N PRO A 191 -13.16 13.81 -7.58
CA PRO A 191 -13.96 14.79 -6.86
C PRO A 191 -13.48 16.22 -7.05
#